data_AF-A0A444J7W7-F1
#
_entry.id   AF-A0A444J7W7-F1
#
_cell.length_a   1.000
_cell.length_b   1.000
_cell.length_c   1.000
_cell.angle_alpha   90.00
_cell.angle_beta   90.00
_cell.angle_gamma   90.00
#
_symmetry.space_group_name_H-M   'P 1'
#
loop_
_entity.id
_entity.type
_entity.pdbx_description
1 polymer ?
#
loop_
_entity_poly.entity_id
_entity_poly.type
_entity_poly.pdbx_seq_one_letter_code
_entity_poly.pdbx_strand_id
1 'polypeptide(L)'
;MHDSFGRPLHRYFNERFKKVIYSQFIKLDKLQDLILQERPDIVIEIWVARNLGRALTPNPAEWTSKVLEGQYAASETVRMRIDESLDLQRISLRNDVSLERHADGLLIQALGDDPFFVLPFTPPKTAERYLVEVVLDSPQDTIFALYFTTGENIRDIVPHQVVEQKIHKGRNRFFLRLPHPDVRGLLRLDPGKTAGNYLLHSLTVKAVIGQRE
;
A
#
# COMPACT_ATOMS: atom_id res chain seq x y z
N MET A 1 -26.93 -0.44 -5.05
CA MET A 1 -27.17 0.20 -3.75
C MET A 1 -27.47 1.68 -3.97
N HIS A 2 -28.44 2.25 -3.24
CA HIS A 2 -28.78 3.66 -3.44
C HIS A 2 -29.48 4.32 -2.24
N ASP A 3 -29.46 5.66 -2.20
CA ASP A 3 -30.40 6.43 -1.37
C ASP A 3 -31.76 6.62 -2.09
N SER A 4 -32.64 7.50 -1.60
CA SER A 4 -33.95 7.71 -2.25
C SER A 4 -33.88 8.09 -3.74
N PHE A 5 -32.75 8.63 -4.22
CA PHE A 5 -32.54 9.05 -5.60
C PHE A 5 -32.43 7.89 -6.59
N GLY A 6 -32.08 6.68 -6.14
CA GLY A 6 -32.02 5.54 -7.06
C GLY A 6 -33.39 4.97 -7.45
N ARG A 7 -34.46 5.26 -6.69
CA ARG A 7 -35.81 4.70 -6.94
C ARG A 7 -36.36 5.02 -8.33
N PRO A 8 -36.32 6.29 -8.81
CA PRO A 8 -36.79 6.62 -10.16
C PRO A 8 -36.00 5.90 -11.27
N LEU A 9 -34.78 5.44 -10.98
CA LEU A 9 -33.93 4.77 -11.97
C LEU A 9 -34.23 3.27 -12.14
N HIS A 10 -35.06 2.68 -11.27
CA HIS A 10 -35.34 1.24 -11.29
C HIS A 10 -35.84 0.75 -12.64
N ARG A 11 -36.76 1.48 -13.27
CA ARG A 11 -37.31 1.15 -14.58
C ARG A 11 -36.20 0.95 -15.63
N TYR A 12 -35.26 1.89 -15.72
CA TYR A 12 -34.19 1.83 -16.71
C TYR A 12 -33.24 0.66 -16.47
N PHE A 13 -32.98 0.31 -15.21
CA PHE A 13 -32.14 -0.85 -14.89
C PHE A 13 -32.84 -2.17 -15.22
N ASN A 14 -34.11 -2.31 -14.88
CA ASN A 14 -34.89 -3.52 -15.20
C ASN A 14 -35.03 -3.75 -16.72
N GLU A 15 -35.00 -2.69 -17.53
CA GLU A 15 -35.01 -2.80 -18.99
C GLU A 15 -33.68 -3.30 -19.58
N ARG A 16 -32.57 -3.16 -18.86
CA ARG A 16 -31.21 -3.42 -19.37
C ARG A 16 -30.53 -4.63 -18.78
N PHE A 17 -30.87 -5.00 -17.54
CA PHE A 17 -30.23 -6.09 -16.81
C PHE A 17 -31.17 -7.28 -16.65
N LYS A 18 -30.63 -8.49 -16.79
CA LYS A 18 -31.39 -9.75 -16.66
C LYS A 18 -31.95 -9.95 -15.25
N LYS A 19 -31.21 -9.52 -14.22
CA LYS A 19 -31.62 -9.55 -12.81
C LYS A 19 -31.09 -8.31 -12.15
N VAL A 20 -31.93 -7.59 -11.41
CA VAL A 20 -31.51 -6.45 -10.60
C VAL A 20 -31.93 -6.66 -9.16
N ILE A 21 -30.99 -6.42 -8.24
CA ILE A 21 -31.23 -6.48 -6.80
C ILE A 21 -31.07 -5.07 -6.26
N TYR A 22 -32.17 -4.50 -5.80
CA TYR A 22 -32.18 -3.16 -5.22
C TYR A 22 -31.97 -3.24 -3.73
N SER A 23 -31.05 -2.41 -3.25
CA SER A 23 -30.76 -2.32 -1.82
C SER A 23 -30.64 -0.85 -1.43
N GLN A 24 -31.50 -0.42 -0.51
CA GLN A 24 -31.59 0.96 -0.03
C GLN A 24 -30.96 1.06 1.35
N PHE A 25 -30.04 2.01 1.52
CA PHE A 25 -29.40 2.29 2.83
C PHE A 25 -28.82 1.04 3.52
N ILE A 26 -28.37 0.05 2.75
CA ILE A 26 -27.81 -1.17 3.31
C ILE A 26 -26.47 -0.87 3.96
N LYS A 27 -26.26 -1.46 5.14
CA LYS A 27 -24.97 -1.43 5.79
C LYS A 27 -23.99 -2.35 5.06
N LEU A 28 -22.71 -2.01 5.14
CA LEU A 28 -21.68 -2.64 4.33
C LEU A 28 -21.46 -4.13 4.64
N ASP A 29 -21.63 -4.53 5.90
CA ASP A 29 -21.64 -5.94 6.34
C ASP A 29 -22.74 -6.73 5.63
N LYS A 30 -23.96 -6.20 5.59
CA LYS A 30 -25.10 -6.82 4.89
C LYS A 30 -24.95 -6.79 3.38
N LEU A 31 -24.24 -5.80 2.83
CA LEU A 31 -23.92 -5.75 1.42
C LEU A 31 -22.94 -6.85 1.02
N GLN A 32 -21.93 -7.15 1.84
CA GLN A 32 -20.98 -8.23 1.59
C GLN A 32 -21.68 -9.59 1.53
N ASP A 33 -22.54 -9.90 2.51
CA ASP A 33 -23.35 -11.13 2.51
C ASP A 33 -24.18 -11.25 1.22
N LEU A 34 -24.83 -10.15 0.82
CA LEU A 34 -25.65 -10.10 -0.39
C LEU A 34 -24.81 -10.31 -1.66
N ILE A 35 -23.63 -9.71 -1.76
CA ILE A 35 -22.72 -9.90 -2.91
C ILE A 35 -22.23 -11.35 -2.97
N LEU A 36 -21.85 -11.95 -1.84
CA LEU A 36 -21.37 -13.33 -1.79
C LEU A 36 -22.47 -14.33 -2.16
N GLN A 37 -23.70 -14.08 -1.69
CA GLN A 37 -24.86 -14.91 -1.98
C GLN A 37 -25.30 -14.79 -3.44
N GLU A 38 -25.44 -13.56 -3.93
CA GLU A 38 -26.07 -13.28 -5.22
C GLU A 38 -25.08 -13.29 -6.38
N ARG A 39 -23.77 -13.21 -6.09
CA ARG A 39 -22.65 -13.18 -7.05
C ARG A 39 -22.94 -12.28 -8.26
N PRO A 40 -23.25 -10.99 -8.05
CA PRO A 40 -23.60 -10.10 -9.14
C PRO A 40 -22.38 -9.84 -10.05
N ASP A 41 -22.63 -9.73 -11.35
CA ASP A 41 -21.59 -9.34 -12.31
C ASP A 41 -21.16 -7.87 -12.15
N ILE A 42 -22.09 -7.01 -11.71
CA ILE A 42 -21.90 -5.57 -11.58
C ILE A 42 -22.56 -5.09 -10.29
N VAL A 43 -21.85 -4.26 -9.53
CA VAL A 43 -22.39 -3.52 -8.38
C VAL A 43 -22.44 -2.04 -8.75
N ILE A 44 -23.64 -1.45 -8.75
CA ILE A 44 -23.86 -0.03 -9.02
C ILE A 44 -24.24 0.68 -7.73
N GLU A 45 -23.53 1.74 -7.40
CA GLU A 45 -23.78 2.60 -6.24
C GLU A 45 -24.24 3.99 -6.69
N ILE A 46 -25.37 4.45 -6.15
CA ILE A 46 -26.03 5.70 -6.59
C ILE A 46 -26.33 6.57 -5.37
N TRP A 47 -25.68 7.73 -5.33
CA TRP A 47 -25.88 8.74 -4.28
C TRP A 47 -26.14 10.10 -4.89
N VAL A 48 -26.94 10.92 -4.22
CA VAL A 48 -26.94 12.36 -4.51
C VAL A 48 -25.61 12.99 -4.10
N ALA A 49 -25.16 14.01 -4.83
CA ALA A 49 -23.84 14.62 -4.62
C ALA A 49 -23.60 15.08 -3.15
N ARG A 50 -24.63 15.62 -2.49
CA ARG A 50 -24.54 16.02 -1.07
C ARG A 50 -24.27 14.88 -0.08
N ASN A 51 -24.49 13.62 -0.51
CA ASN A 51 -24.23 12.42 0.28
C ASN A 51 -22.89 11.75 -0.08
N LEU A 52 -22.14 12.28 -1.06
CA LEU A 52 -20.84 11.71 -1.47
C LEU A 52 -19.86 11.57 -0.29
N GLY A 53 -19.84 12.51 0.66
CA GLY A 53 -18.95 12.40 1.82
C GLY A 53 -19.17 11.13 2.66
N ARG A 54 -20.39 10.58 2.67
CA ARG A 54 -20.70 9.31 3.34
C ARG A 54 -20.26 8.09 2.52
N ALA A 55 -20.35 8.17 1.20
CA ALA A 55 -19.90 7.11 0.29
C ALA A 55 -18.36 7.08 0.16
N LEU A 56 -17.71 8.23 0.29
CA LEU A 56 -16.26 8.41 0.22
C LEU A 56 -15.58 8.28 1.60
N THR A 57 -16.31 7.85 2.63
CA THR A 57 -15.68 7.56 3.92
C THR A 57 -14.62 6.47 3.69
N PRO A 58 -13.37 6.68 4.10
CA PRO A 58 -12.32 5.69 3.89
C PRO A 58 -12.76 4.35 4.46
N ASN A 59 -12.53 3.27 3.72
CA ASN A 59 -12.73 1.92 4.24
C ASN A 59 -11.96 1.78 5.56
N PRO A 60 -12.47 1.00 6.53
CA PRO A 60 -11.71 0.67 7.73
C PRO A 60 -10.31 0.18 7.35
N ALA A 61 -9.27 0.66 8.04
CA ALA A 61 -7.88 0.37 7.70
C ALA A 61 -7.61 -1.14 7.60
N GLU A 62 -8.23 -1.92 8.48
CA GLU A 62 -8.18 -3.39 8.50
C GLU A 62 -8.59 -4.03 7.16
N TRP A 63 -9.55 -3.44 6.45
CA TRP A 63 -10.05 -3.98 5.20
C TRP A 63 -9.06 -3.72 4.08
N THR A 64 -8.53 -2.50 4.04
CA THR A 64 -7.43 -2.15 3.13
C THR A 64 -6.25 -3.09 3.37
N SER A 65 -5.86 -3.33 4.63
CA SER A 65 -4.79 -4.27 4.98
C SER A 65 -5.08 -5.69 4.49
N LYS A 66 -6.29 -6.24 4.71
CA LYS A 66 -6.67 -7.57 4.24
C LYS A 66 -6.65 -7.70 2.72
N VAL A 67 -7.12 -6.68 2.01
CA VAL A 67 -7.09 -6.67 0.53
C VAL A 67 -5.65 -6.63 0.01
N LEU A 68 -4.80 -5.79 0.59
CA LEU A 68 -3.38 -5.72 0.23
C LEU A 68 -2.65 -7.03 0.55
N GLU A 69 -2.91 -7.63 1.72
CA GLU A 69 -2.35 -8.92 2.10
C GLU A 69 -2.76 -10.04 1.13
N GLY A 70 -4.04 -10.10 0.76
CA GLY A 70 -4.53 -11.07 -0.22
C GLY A 70 -3.88 -10.91 -1.60
N GLN A 71 -3.75 -9.66 -2.08
CA GLN A 71 -3.05 -9.37 -3.34
C GLN A 71 -1.56 -9.72 -3.28
N TYR A 72 -0.91 -9.46 -2.14
CA TYR A 72 0.49 -9.77 -1.92
C TYR A 72 0.73 -11.30 -1.86
N ALA A 73 -0.14 -12.04 -1.18
CA ALA A 73 -0.07 -13.49 -1.06
C ALA A 73 -0.32 -14.19 -2.40
N ALA A 74 -1.19 -13.64 -3.24
CA ALA A 74 -1.47 -14.18 -4.58
C ALA A 74 -0.35 -13.91 -5.61
N SER A 75 0.64 -13.07 -5.29
CA SER A 75 1.77 -12.79 -6.17
C SER A 75 3.01 -13.59 -5.78
N GLU A 76 3.64 -14.21 -6.78
CA GLU A 76 4.93 -14.90 -6.65
C GLU A 76 6.10 -14.07 -7.20
N THR A 77 5.83 -12.96 -7.88
CA THR A 77 6.84 -12.18 -8.60
C THR A 77 7.55 -11.19 -7.67
N VAL A 78 8.62 -11.64 -7.01
CA VAL A 78 9.49 -10.79 -6.20
C VAL A 78 10.41 -9.95 -7.09
N ARG A 79 10.41 -8.64 -6.90
CA ARG A 79 11.28 -7.68 -7.61
C ARG A 79 12.47 -7.22 -6.77
N MET A 80 12.32 -7.24 -5.45
CA MET A 80 13.37 -6.87 -4.53
C MET A 80 13.08 -7.49 -3.17
N ARG A 81 14.15 -7.90 -2.48
CA ARG A 81 14.13 -8.31 -1.08
C ARG A 81 15.31 -7.66 -0.37
N ILE A 82 15.03 -7.08 0.79
CA ILE A 82 15.99 -6.51 1.72
C ILE A 82 15.86 -7.29 3.02
N ASP A 83 16.94 -7.93 3.43
CA ASP A 83 17.07 -8.70 4.66
C ASP A 83 18.56 -8.78 5.04
N GLU A 84 18.94 -9.65 5.96
CA GLU A 84 20.31 -9.82 6.43
C GLU A 84 21.29 -10.21 5.32
N SER A 85 20.81 -10.71 4.18
CA SER A 85 21.63 -11.12 3.04
C SER A 85 22.06 -9.94 2.15
N LEU A 86 21.42 -8.76 2.30
CA LEU A 86 21.60 -7.62 1.40
C LEU A 86 23.07 -7.18 1.28
N ASP A 87 23.51 -6.95 0.05
CA ASP A 87 24.81 -6.36 -0.24
C ASP A 87 24.84 -4.88 0.16
N LEU A 88 25.46 -4.59 1.30
CA LEU A 88 25.56 -3.25 1.87
C LEU A 88 26.37 -2.29 0.98
N GLN A 89 27.22 -2.79 0.06
CA GLN A 89 27.99 -1.92 -0.85
C GLN A 89 27.11 -1.20 -1.87
N ARG A 90 25.90 -1.69 -2.10
CA ARG A 90 24.92 -1.09 -3.04
C ARG A 90 24.05 -0.03 -2.38
N ILE A 91 24.26 0.24 -1.10
CA ILE A 91 23.44 1.15 -0.30
C ILE A 91 24.17 2.47 -0.13
N SER A 92 23.48 3.56 -0.43
CA SER A 92 23.93 4.90 -0.08
C SER A 92 23.34 5.31 1.27
N LEU A 93 24.15 5.24 2.32
CA LEU A 93 23.82 5.74 3.65
C LEU A 93 23.86 7.29 3.66
N ARG A 94 22.87 7.92 4.28
CA ARG A 94 22.76 9.39 4.42
C ARG A 94 22.19 9.74 5.80
N ASN A 95 22.36 10.99 6.24
CA ASN A 95 21.82 11.50 7.51
C ASN A 95 22.13 10.63 8.74
N ASP A 96 23.42 10.39 8.99
CA ASP A 96 23.91 9.72 10.20
C ASP A 96 23.22 8.37 10.51
N VAL A 97 22.99 7.58 9.47
CA VAL A 97 22.52 6.21 9.57
C VAL A 97 23.68 5.24 9.34
N SER A 98 23.78 4.21 10.18
CA SER A 98 24.60 3.03 9.91
C SER A 98 23.71 1.79 9.74
N LEU A 99 24.20 0.86 8.92
CA LEU A 99 23.58 -0.45 8.72
C LEU A 99 24.56 -1.54 9.16
N GLU A 100 24.07 -2.45 9.99
CA GLU A 100 24.80 -3.63 10.42
C GLU A 100 23.94 -4.88 10.17
N ARG A 101 24.58 -5.99 9.81
CA ARG A 101 23.89 -7.28 9.74
C ARG A 101 23.60 -7.76 11.16
N HIS A 102 22.37 -8.18 11.39
CA HIS A 102 21.93 -8.81 12.63
C HIS A 102 21.39 -10.21 12.31
N ALA A 103 21.36 -11.10 13.29
CA ALA A 103 20.92 -12.49 13.09
C ALA A 103 19.48 -12.58 12.52
N ASP A 104 18.65 -11.59 12.85
CA ASP A 104 17.24 -11.52 12.48
C ASP A 104 16.94 -10.43 11.43
N GLY A 105 17.94 -9.85 10.77
CA GLY A 105 17.73 -8.84 9.72
C GLY A 105 18.82 -7.77 9.62
N LEU A 106 18.44 -6.56 9.26
CA LEU A 106 19.33 -5.40 9.19
C LEU A 106 19.07 -4.47 10.37
N LEU A 107 20.09 -4.29 11.21
CA LEU A 107 20.09 -3.27 12.25
C LEU A 107 20.36 -1.91 11.60
N ILE A 108 19.42 -0.99 11.77
CA ILE A 108 19.51 0.39 11.32
C ILE A 108 19.72 1.25 12.57
N GLN A 109 20.90 1.83 12.72
CA GLN A 109 21.18 2.75 13.82
C GLN A 109 21.01 4.17 13.30
N ALA A 110 19.95 4.83 13.76
CA ALA A 110 19.69 6.22 13.47
C ALA A 110 20.27 7.10 14.59
N LEU A 111 21.32 7.87 14.29
CA LEU A 111 21.99 8.71 15.29
C LEU A 111 21.39 10.12 15.39
N GLY A 112 20.58 10.52 14.41
CA GLY A 112 19.94 11.84 14.35
C GLY A 112 18.48 11.77 13.90
N ASP A 113 17.94 12.94 13.57
CA ASP A 113 16.60 13.09 13.03
C ASP A 113 16.62 12.89 11.50
N ASP A 114 15.59 12.22 10.96
CA ASP A 114 15.46 11.85 9.54
C ASP A 114 16.56 10.89 9.01
N PRO A 115 16.82 9.73 9.67
CA PRO A 115 17.71 8.71 9.15
C PRO A 115 17.17 8.12 7.85
N PHE A 116 18.01 7.97 6.81
CA PHE A 116 17.58 7.28 5.61
C PHE A 116 18.71 6.63 4.83
N PHE A 117 18.37 5.61 4.06
CA PHE A 117 19.29 5.04 3.08
C PHE A 117 18.61 4.84 1.73
N VAL A 118 19.42 4.87 0.69
CA VAL A 118 18.97 4.78 -0.70
C VAL A 118 19.52 3.52 -1.35
N LEU A 119 18.68 2.84 -2.12
CA LEU A 119 19.02 1.62 -2.83
C LEU A 119 18.50 1.66 -4.28
N PRO A 120 19.23 1.05 -5.23
CA PRO A 120 18.77 0.96 -6.62
C PRO A 120 17.61 -0.04 -6.76
N PHE A 121 16.56 0.36 -7.47
CA PHE A 121 15.42 -0.48 -7.82
C PHE A 121 15.24 -0.53 -9.34
N THR A 122 15.63 -1.64 -9.96
CA THR A 122 15.64 -1.81 -11.41
C THR A 122 14.70 -2.94 -11.84
N PRO A 123 13.37 -2.77 -11.73
CA PRO A 123 12.42 -3.75 -12.24
C PRO A 123 12.44 -3.75 -13.79
N PRO A 124 11.81 -4.74 -14.43
CA PRO A 124 11.62 -4.74 -15.88
C PRO A 124 10.93 -3.46 -16.37
N LYS A 125 11.20 -3.06 -17.62
CA LYS A 125 10.58 -1.88 -18.26
C LYS A 125 9.14 -2.17 -18.73
N THR A 126 8.33 -2.74 -17.85
CA THR A 126 6.90 -3.02 -18.06
C THR A 126 6.10 -2.26 -17.03
N ALA A 127 4.90 -1.80 -17.40
CA ALA A 127 4.01 -1.15 -16.44
C ALA A 127 3.51 -2.18 -15.41
N GLU A 128 4.15 -2.21 -14.24
CA GLU A 128 3.80 -3.08 -13.13
C GLU A 128 3.36 -2.24 -11.95
N ARG A 129 2.42 -2.77 -11.16
CA ARG A 129 2.09 -2.19 -9.85
C ARG A 129 2.84 -2.96 -8.78
N TYR A 130 3.26 -2.28 -7.73
CA TYR A 130 4.04 -2.90 -6.66
C TYR A 130 3.35 -2.82 -5.32
N LEU A 131 3.40 -3.94 -4.59
CA LEU A 131 3.15 -3.99 -3.15
C LEU A 131 4.45 -4.26 -2.43
N VAL A 132 4.64 -3.55 -1.32
CA VAL A 132 5.79 -3.66 -0.45
C VAL A 132 5.30 -4.20 0.88
N GLU A 133 5.77 -5.37 1.29
CA GLU A 133 5.65 -5.84 2.67
C GLU A 133 6.86 -5.37 3.46
N VAL A 134 6.63 -4.82 4.65
CA VAL A 134 7.68 -4.41 5.57
C VAL A 134 7.45 -5.07 6.93
N VAL A 135 8.50 -5.66 7.47
CA VAL A 135 8.56 -6.17 8.85
C VAL A 135 9.71 -5.48 9.57
N LEU A 136 9.38 -4.64 10.55
CA LEU A 136 10.30 -3.70 11.18
C LEU A 136 10.01 -3.58 12.68
N ASP A 137 11.04 -3.70 13.51
CA ASP A 137 10.96 -3.30 14.91
C ASP A 137 11.35 -1.82 15.04
N SER A 138 10.51 -1.04 15.72
CA SER A 138 10.72 0.39 15.95
C SER A 138 11.01 0.71 17.42
N PRO A 139 11.95 1.63 17.74
CA PRO A 139 12.24 1.99 19.12
C PRO A 139 11.10 2.81 19.77
N GLN A 140 10.25 3.45 18.98
CA GLN A 140 9.17 4.32 19.42
C GLN A 140 8.07 4.46 18.37
N ASP A 141 6.93 5.04 18.74
CA ASP A 141 5.90 5.43 17.78
C ASP A 141 6.43 6.51 16.83
N THR A 142 6.32 6.27 15.53
CA THR A 142 6.89 7.13 14.49
C THR A 142 6.20 6.91 13.13
N ILE A 143 6.74 7.50 12.07
CA ILE A 143 6.25 7.35 10.70
C ILE A 143 7.35 6.74 9.84
N PHE A 144 7.09 5.55 9.30
CA PHE A 144 7.88 4.98 8.23
C PHE A 144 7.56 5.69 6.92
N ALA A 145 8.57 5.97 6.10
CA ALA A 145 8.36 6.48 4.75
C ALA A 145 9.20 5.71 3.73
N LEU A 146 8.61 5.44 2.58
CA LEU A 146 9.28 4.89 1.42
C LEU A 146 9.11 5.86 0.26
N TYR A 147 10.20 6.53 -0.09
CA TYR A 147 10.28 7.37 -1.27
C TYR A 147 10.72 6.52 -2.46
N PHE A 148 10.27 6.91 -3.64
CA PHE A 148 10.58 6.20 -4.87
C PHE A 148 10.80 7.17 -6.01
N THR A 149 11.53 6.75 -7.03
CA THR A 149 11.63 7.46 -8.31
C THR A 149 10.81 6.76 -9.38
N THR A 150 10.55 7.45 -10.48
CA THR A 150 9.88 6.90 -11.66
C THR A 150 10.78 6.95 -12.89
N GLY A 151 10.29 6.47 -14.04
CA GLY A 151 10.99 6.62 -15.31
C GLY A 151 11.32 8.07 -15.68
N GLU A 152 10.54 9.05 -15.20
CA GLU A 152 10.74 10.48 -15.48
C GLU A 152 11.86 11.10 -14.64
N ASN A 153 12.13 10.55 -13.45
CA ASN A 153 13.05 11.12 -12.46
C ASN A 153 13.95 10.06 -11.81
N ILE A 154 14.47 9.13 -12.59
CA ILE A 154 15.16 7.89 -12.16
C ILE A 154 16.37 8.08 -11.20
N ARG A 155 16.88 9.32 -11.04
CA ARG A 155 18.02 9.65 -10.17
C ARG A 155 17.69 10.69 -9.08
N ASP A 156 16.49 11.25 -9.09
CA ASP A 156 16.14 12.40 -8.25
C ASP A 156 14.89 12.10 -7.42
N ILE A 157 15.09 11.85 -6.12
CA ILE A 157 14.01 11.57 -5.19
C ILE A 157 13.29 12.87 -4.87
N VAL A 158 12.02 12.96 -5.22
CA VAL A 158 11.18 14.14 -4.99
C VAL A 158 10.24 13.95 -3.79
N PRO A 159 9.96 15.00 -2.99
CA PRO A 159 9.22 14.86 -1.73
C PRO A 159 7.79 14.31 -1.84
N HIS A 160 7.14 14.45 -3.01
CA HIS A 160 5.77 14.01 -3.21
C HIS A 160 5.64 12.57 -3.74
N GLN A 161 6.76 11.91 -4.06
CA GLN A 161 6.79 10.49 -4.46
C GLN A 161 7.14 9.64 -3.24
N VAL A 162 6.18 9.58 -2.32
CA VAL A 162 6.32 8.93 -1.02
C VAL A 162 5.06 8.16 -0.66
N VAL A 163 5.25 7.05 0.05
CA VAL A 163 4.19 6.37 0.80
C VAL A 163 4.60 6.28 2.25
N GLU A 164 3.69 6.64 3.14
CA GLU A 164 3.95 6.71 4.58
C GLU A 164 3.04 5.75 5.34
N GLN A 165 3.53 5.21 6.46
CA GLN A 165 2.76 4.41 7.39
C GLN A 165 3.12 4.79 8.82
N LYS A 166 2.11 5.06 9.64
CA LYS A 166 2.30 5.16 11.09
C LYS A 166 2.67 3.79 11.63
N ILE A 167 3.76 3.75 12.40
CA ILE A 167 4.25 2.53 13.05
C ILE A 167 4.35 2.77 14.55
N HIS A 168 4.22 1.70 15.32
CA HIS A 168 4.28 1.75 16.77
C HIS A 168 5.61 1.21 17.28
N LYS A 169 5.95 1.55 18.52
CA LYS A 169 7.06 0.91 19.24
C LYS A 169 6.90 -0.62 19.22
N GLY A 170 8.00 -1.32 18.98
CA GLY A 170 8.03 -2.78 18.86
C GLY A 170 7.82 -3.25 17.42
N ARG A 171 7.33 -4.48 17.25
CA ARG A 171 7.23 -5.13 15.93
C ARG A 171 6.04 -4.63 15.12
N ASN A 172 6.32 -4.22 13.89
CA ASN A 172 5.32 -3.82 12.91
C ASN A 172 5.41 -4.75 11.70
N ARG A 173 4.25 -5.14 11.15
CA ARG A 173 4.11 -5.75 9.83
C ARG A 173 3.03 -5.01 9.07
N PHE A 174 3.36 -4.45 7.91
CA PHE A 174 2.43 -3.66 7.12
C PHE A 174 2.71 -3.75 5.62
N PHE A 175 1.75 -3.27 4.83
CA PHE A 175 1.80 -3.27 3.38
C PHE A 175 1.67 -1.85 2.84
N LEU A 176 2.48 -1.52 1.86
CA LEU A 176 2.42 -0.26 1.12
C LEU A 176 2.18 -0.54 -0.36
N ARG A 177 1.32 0.24 -0.99
CA ARG A 177 1.15 0.23 -2.45
C ARG A 177 1.92 1.38 -3.05
N LEU A 178 2.84 1.10 -3.96
CA LEU A 178 3.48 2.16 -4.73
C LEU A 178 2.48 2.69 -5.78
N PRO A 179 2.11 3.99 -5.73
CA PRO A 179 0.98 4.52 -6.47
C PRO A 179 1.26 4.78 -7.96
N HIS A 180 2.49 4.54 -8.42
CA HIS A 180 2.90 4.79 -9.79
C HIS A 180 3.14 3.47 -10.55
N PRO A 181 2.64 3.31 -11.79
CA PRO A 181 2.88 2.11 -12.60
C PRO A 181 4.30 2.00 -13.16
N ASP A 182 5.08 3.07 -13.01
CA ASP A 182 6.45 3.15 -13.52
C ASP A 182 7.49 3.47 -12.44
N VAL A 183 7.39 2.83 -11.27
CA VAL A 183 8.44 2.96 -10.24
C VAL A 183 9.70 2.23 -10.68
N ARG A 184 10.81 2.97 -10.76
CA ARG A 184 12.15 2.48 -11.12
C ARG A 184 13.21 3.52 -10.77
N GLY A 185 14.47 3.10 -10.61
CA GLY A 185 15.61 3.95 -10.29
C GLY A 185 16.07 3.73 -8.86
N LEU A 186 15.53 4.50 -7.92
CA LEU A 186 15.91 4.52 -6.52
C LEU A 186 14.68 4.29 -5.64
N LEU A 187 14.90 3.60 -4.52
CA LEU A 187 14.04 3.63 -3.35
C LEU A 187 14.83 4.26 -2.21
N ARG A 188 14.21 5.19 -1.48
CA ARG A 188 14.74 5.75 -0.23
C ARG A 188 13.87 5.25 0.91
N LEU A 189 14.49 4.57 1.87
CA LEU A 189 13.83 4.04 3.04
C LEU A 189 14.16 4.91 4.24
N ASP A 190 13.12 5.39 4.89
CA ASP A 190 13.17 6.15 6.12
C ASP A 190 12.48 5.30 7.20
N PRO A 191 13.24 4.65 8.11
CA PRO A 191 12.66 3.74 9.10
C PRO A 191 11.80 4.45 10.14
N GLY A 192 12.00 5.76 10.32
CA GLY A 192 11.28 6.61 11.25
C GLY A 192 11.84 8.03 11.26
N LYS A 193 11.16 8.96 11.94
CA LYS A 193 11.57 10.37 12.08
C LYS A 193 12.46 10.64 13.30
N THR A 194 12.85 9.61 14.03
CA THR A 194 13.48 9.73 15.35
C THR A 194 14.71 8.85 15.46
N ALA A 195 15.71 9.32 16.20
CA ALA A 195 16.90 8.54 16.52
C ALA A 195 16.56 7.25 17.29
N GLY A 196 17.42 6.25 17.14
CA GLY A 196 17.29 4.95 17.80
C GLY A 196 17.64 3.76 16.89
N ASN A 197 17.54 2.57 17.47
CA ASN A 197 17.83 1.32 16.77
C ASN A 197 16.54 0.73 16.21
N TYR A 198 16.48 0.58 14.89
CA TYR A 198 15.42 -0.13 14.20
C TYR A 198 15.96 -1.47 13.70
N LEU A 199 15.16 -2.52 13.75
CA LEU A 199 15.54 -3.82 13.18
C LEU A 199 14.62 -4.15 12.02
N LEU A 200 15.14 -4.01 10.80
CA LEU A 200 14.44 -4.37 9.57
C LEU A 200 14.61 -5.88 9.35
N HIS A 201 13.58 -6.64 9.70
CA HIS A 201 13.53 -8.10 9.46
C HIS A 201 13.45 -8.39 7.97
N SER A 202 12.57 -7.68 7.28
CA SER A 202 12.45 -7.80 5.83
C SER A 202 11.73 -6.62 5.21
N LEU A 203 12.14 -6.23 4.00
CA LEU A 203 11.31 -5.49 3.06
C LEU A 203 11.28 -6.25 1.74
N THR A 204 10.08 -6.58 1.26
CA THR A 204 9.91 -7.32 0.01
C THR A 204 8.97 -6.58 -0.93
N VAL A 205 9.47 -6.24 -2.12
CA VAL A 205 8.69 -5.63 -3.20
C VAL A 205 8.23 -6.73 -4.16
N LYS A 206 6.92 -6.88 -4.34
CA LYS A 206 6.33 -7.78 -5.34
C LYS A 206 5.60 -7.02 -6.42
N ALA A 207 5.70 -7.50 -7.65
CA ALA A 207 4.81 -7.07 -8.73
C ALA A 207 3.43 -7.71 -8.54
N VAL A 208 2.35 -6.92 -8.59
CA VAL A 208 0.98 -7.40 -8.43
C VAL A 208 0.14 -7.05 -9.64
N ILE A 209 -0.86 -7.90 -9.92
CA ILE A 209 -1.85 -7.61 -10.96
C ILE A 209 -2.74 -6.48 -10.42
N GLY A 210 -2.65 -5.31 -11.04
CA GLY A 210 -3.58 -4.22 -10.75
C GLY A 210 -4.99 -4.61 -11.16
N GLN A 211 -5.95 -4.55 -10.23
CA GLN A 211 -7.34 -4.39 -10.67
C GLN A 211 -7.44 -3.02 -11.36
N ARG A 212 -8.04 -2.98 -12.56
CA ARG A 212 -8.40 -1.72 -13.21
C ARG A 212 -9.28 -0.96 -12.22
N GLU A 213 -8.83 0.25 -11.87
CA GLU A 213 -9.65 1.19 -11.11
C GLU A 213 -10.80 1.70 -11.99
#